data_AF-A0A151BTF8-F1
#
_entry.id   AF-A0A151BTF8-F1
#
_cell.length_a   1.000
_cell.length_b   1.000
_cell.length_c   1.000
_cell.angle_alpha   90.00
_cell.angle_beta   90.00
_cell.angle_gamma   90.00
#
_symmetry.space_group_name_H-M   'P 1'
#
loop_
_entity.id
_entity.type
_entity.pdbx_description
1 polymer ?
#
loop_
_entity_poly.entity_id
_entity_poly.type
_entity_poly.pdbx_seq_one_letter_code
_entity_poly.pdbx_strand_id
1 'polypeptide(L)'
;MGQSKRERTWRTPKTTRHVWVKLPGDGPAARVHPHQTPRQGLVVTWRRVSYRWQALVVLVDDPTLDGTERTKQTNDPVVVQLWVDASDLRPVPADPNRAFGLR
;
A
#
# COMPACT_ATOMS: atom_id res chain seq x y z
N MET A 1 -28.63 5.33 29.15
CA MET A 1 -27.21 4.96 29.02
C MET A 1 -26.68 5.52 27.71
N GLY A 2 -25.90 6.59 27.75
CA GLY A 2 -25.36 7.24 26.55
C GLY A 2 -23.97 6.72 26.21
N GLN A 3 -23.70 6.45 24.93
CA GLN A 3 -22.36 6.06 24.48
C GLN A 3 -21.33 7.14 24.84
N SER A 4 -20.23 6.71 25.45
CA SER A 4 -19.13 7.57 25.87
C SER A 4 -18.42 8.20 24.66
N LYS A 5 -17.76 9.36 24.84
CA LYS A 5 -17.00 10.04 23.76
C LYS A 5 -15.93 9.12 23.14
N ARG A 6 -15.40 8.18 23.93
CA ARG A 6 -14.44 7.14 23.50
C ARG A 6 -15.08 6.04 22.65
N GLU A 7 -16.37 5.76 22.83
CA GLU A 7 -17.13 4.83 21.98
C GLU A 7 -17.56 5.48 20.65
N ARG A 8 -17.66 6.81 20.62
CA ARG A 8 -17.96 7.59 19.40
C ARG A 8 -16.75 7.87 18.52
N THR A 9 -15.54 7.59 19.01
CA THR A 9 -14.29 7.88 18.30
C THR A 9 -13.64 6.58 17.85
N TRP A 10 -13.32 6.49 16.56
CA TRP A 10 -12.58 5.37 16.00
C TRP A 10 -11.28 5.17 16.78
N ARG A 11 -11.01 3.94 17.22
CA ARG A 11 -9.76 3.65 17.94
C ARG A 11 -8.57 3.90 17.02
N THR A 12 -7.59 4.66 17.50
CA THR A 12 -6.30 4.80 16.81
C THR A 12 -5.67 3.41 16.62
N PRO A 13 -5.31 3.01 15.38
CA PRO A 13 -4.62 1.75 15.15
C PRO A 13 -3.32 1.69 15.95
N LYS A 14 -3.11 0.62 16.73
CA LYS A 14 -1.88 0.46 17.54
C LYS A 14 -0.64 0.14 16.70
N THR A 15 -0.84 -0.35 15.49
CA THR A 15 0.22 -0.73 14.56
C THR A 15 -0.23 -0.42 13.14
N THR A 16 0.33 0.64 12.55
CA THR A 16 0.08 0.96 11.14
C THR A 16 0.90 0.01 10.29
N ARG A 17 0.22 -0.83 9.47
CA ARG A 17 0.86 -1.93 8.73
C ARG A 17 1.39 -1.46 7.37
N HIS A 18 2.26 -0.45 7.40
CA HIS A 18 2.84 0.10 6.19
C HIS A 18 3.88 -0.85 5.59
N VAL A 19 3.85 -0.95 4.27
CA VAL A 19 4.76 -1.80 3.49
C VAL A 19 5.25 -1.06 2.26
N TRP A 20 6.50 -1.31 1.89
CA TRP A 20 7.00 -1.10 0.55
C TRP A 20 6.57 -2.27 -0.33
N VAL A 21 5.97 -1.95 -1.47
CA VAL A 21 5.42 -2.89 -2.45
C VAL A 21 6.20 -2.76 -3.74
N LYS A 22 6.70 -3.88 -4.25
CA LYS A 22 7.24 -3.94 -5.61
C LYS A 22 6.16 -4.48 -6.54
N LEU A 23 5.67 -3.65 -7.45
CA LEU A 23 4.65 -4.05 -8.43
C LEU A 23 5.32 -4.47 -9.74
N PRO A 24 4.89 -5.54 -10.41
CA PRO A 24 5.30 -5.76 -11.79
C PRO A 24 4.87 -4.57 -12.68
N GLY A 25 5.65 -4.25 -13.71
CA GLY A 25 5.27 -3.23 -14.69
C GLY A 25 4.03 -3.61 -15.52
N ASP A 26 3.69 -2.81 -16.51
CA ASP A 26 2.56 -3.12 -17.39
C ASP A 26 2.90 -4.28 -18.34
N GLY A 27 2.12 -5.36 -18.29
CA GLY A 27 2.14 -6.44 -19.28
C GLY A 27 2.05 -7.85 -18.69
N PRO A 28 1.60 -8.84 -19.48
CA PRO A 28 1.35 -10.21 -19.02
C PRO A 28 2.61 -10.99 -18.62
N ALA A 29 3.80 -10.45 -18.89
CA ALA A 29 5.10 -11.02 -18.53
C ALA A 29 5.98 -10.03 -17.74
N ALA A 30 5.40 -8.92 -17.27
CA ALA A 30 6.16 -7.89 -16.58
C ALA A 30 6.73 -8.45 -15.27
N ARG A 31 8.06 -8.54 -15.21
CA ARG A 31 8.79 -8.87 -13.98
C ARG A 31 8.99 -7.59 -13.20
N VAL A 32 9.08 -7.73 -11.88
CA VAL A 32 9.53 -6.64 -11.00
C VAL A 32 10.92 -6.20 -11.46
N HIS A 33 11.06 -4.97 -11.93
CA HIS A 33 12.35 -4.48 -12.39
C HIS A 33 13.24 -4.17 -11.17
N PRO A 34 14.53 -4.57 -11.14
CA PRO A 34 15.41 -4.39 -9.98
C PRO A 34 15.53 -2.95 -9.49
N HIS A 35 15.42 -1.99 -10.41
CA HIS A 35 15.53 -0.55 -10.15
C HIS A 35 14.18 0.17 -10.07
N GLN A 36 13.07 -0.56 -10.07
CA GLN A 36 11.76 0.07 -9.90
C GLN A 36 11.63 0.62 -8.49
N THR A 37 11.22 1.89 -8.39
CA THR A 37 10.90 2.53 -7.11
C THR A 37 9.76 1.76 -6.44
N PRO A 38 9.95 1.23 -5.23
CA PRO A 38 8.87 0.56 -4.51
C PRO A 38 7.80 1.58 -4.11
N ARG A 39 6.53 1.19 -4.20
CA ARG A 39 5.40 2.03 -3.79
C ARG A 39 5.05 1.79 -2.32
N GLN A 40 4.58 2.82 -1.64
CA GLN A 40 4.09 2.66 -0.27
C GLN A 40 2.65 2.14 -0.28
N GLY A 41 2.37 1.13 0.55
CA GLY A 41 1.05 0.56 0.73
C GLY A 41 0.68 0.33 2.19
N LEU A 42 -0.57 -0.05 2.40
CA LEU A 42 -1.14 -0.44 3.69
C LEU A 42 -1.65 -1.87 3.61
N VAL A 43 -1.18 -2.75 4.50
CA VAL A 43 -1.72 -4.11 4.62
C VAL A 43 -3.06 -4.08 5.34
N VAL A 44 -4.10 -4.50 4.63
CA VAL A 44 -5.47 -4.65 5.17
C VAL A 44 -5.60 -6.00 5.87
N THR A 45 -5.26 -7.09 5.19
CA THR A 45 -5.39 -8.46 5.73
C THR A 45 -4.38 -9.42 5.10
N TRP A 46 -4.24 -10.61 5.67
CA TRP A 46 -3.40 -11.70 5.16
C TRP A 46 -4.27 -12.90 4.78
N ARG A 47 -3.82 -13.64 3.76
CA ARG A 47 -4.36 -14.96 3.42
C ARG A 47 -3.23 -15.91 3.08
N ARG A 48 -3.51 -17.21 3.17
CA ARG A 48 -2.61 -18.26 2.69
C ARG A 48 -3.21 -18.87 1.42
N VAL A 49 -2.44 -18.90 0.33
CA VAL A 49 -2.81 -19.57 -0.92
C VAL A 49 -1.77 -20.66 -1.18
N SER A 50 -2.19 -21.92 -1.08
CA SER A 50 -1.30 -23.08 -1.07
C SER A 50 -0.20 -22.95 0.01
N TYR A 51 1.07 -22.83 -0.38
CA TYR A 51 2.22 -22.71 0.51
C TYR A 51 2.73 -21.26 0.65
N ARG A 52 2.05 -20.28 0.02
CA ARG A 52 2.49 -18.87 0.02
C ARG A 52 1.55 -18.00 0.85
N TRP A 53 2.13 -17.03 1.55
CA TRP A 53 1.39 -15.97 2.21
C TRP A 53 1.22 -14.79 1.27
N GLN A 54 0.00 -14.26 1.21
CA GLN A 54 -0.33 -13.06 0.46
C GLN A 54 -0.97 -12.03 1.38
N ALA A 55 -0.68 -10.76 1.14
CA ALA A 55 -1.32 -9.65 1.83
C ALA A 55 -2.24 -8.90 0.87
N LEU A 56 -3.42 -8.50 1.36
CA LEU A 56 -4.26 -7.54 0.67
C LEU A 56 -3.69 -6.15 0.96
N VAL A 57 -3.20 -5.48 -0.06
CA VAL A 57 -2.57 -4.18 0.06
C VAL A 57 -3.38 -3.12 -0.68
N VAL A 58 -3.57 -1.98 -0.02
CA VAL A 58 -4.09 -0.75 -0.65
C VAL A 58 -2.92 0.21 -0.85
N LEU A 59 -2.80 0.76 -2.05
CA LEU A 59 -1.78 1.75 -2.41
C LEU A 59 -2.36 2.78 -3.37
N VAL A 60 -1.67 3.91 -3.48
CA VAL A 60 -1.96 4.93 -4.50
C VAL A 60 -1.05 4.66 -5.69
N ASP A 61 -1.64 4.52 -6.86
CA ASP A 61 -0.95 4.54 -8.14
C ASP A 61 -1.06 5.95 -8.71
N ASP A 62 0.05 6.67 -8.67
CA ASP A 62 0.15 8.02 -9.17
C ASP A 62 1.18 8.05 -10.31
N PRO A 63 0.72 8.16 -11.57
CA PRO A 63 1.62 8.16 -12.73
C PRO A 63 2.59 9.34 -12.73
N THR A 64 2.31 10.42 -12.00
CA THR A 64 3.20 11.59 -11.89
C THR A 64 4.37 11.36 -10.93
N LEU A 65 4.20 10.50 -9.92
CA LEU A 65 5.25 10.18 -8.94
C LEU A 65 6.25 9.13 -9.46
N ASP A 66 5.83 8.30 -10.42
CA ASP A 66 6.67 7.23 -10.96
C ASP A 66 7.59 7.67 -12.10
N GLY A 67 7.57 8.96 -12.48
CA GLY A 67 8.37 9.49 -13.59
C GLY A 67 8.01 8.92 -14.97
N THR A 68 6.97 8.07 -15.03
CA THR A 68 6.39 7.55 -16.25
C THR A 68 5.28 8.49 -16.69
N GLU A 69 5.60 9.46 -17.53
CA GLU A 69 4.58 10.24 -18.24
C GLU A 69 3.76 9.28 -19.13
N ARG A 70 2.73 8.66 -18.56
CA ARG A 70 1.78 7.87 -19.33
C ARG A 70 0.94 8.86 -20.14
N THR A 71 1.27 9.00 -21.42
CA THR A 71 0.44 9.69 -22.41
C THR A 71 -0.92 9.00 -22.51
N LYS A 72 -1.90 9.45 -21.73
CA LYS A 72 -3.30 9.73 -22.13
C LYS A 72 -4.23 9.70 -20.91
N GLN A 73 -4.88 10.85 -20.74
CA GLN A 73 -6.28 10.99 -20.34
C GLN A 73 -6.60 10.49 -18.92
N THR A 74 -6.73 11.46 -18.01
CA THR A 74 -6.96 11.35 -16.56
C THR A 74 -5.71 10.97 -15.75
N ASN A 75 -4.84 11.96 -15.51
CA ASN A 75 -3.66 11.88 -14.63
C ASN A 75 -4.02 11.89 -13.13
N ASP A 76 -5.21 11.39 -12.78
CA ASP A 76 -5.65 11.41 -11.39
C ASP A 76 -5.04 10.21 -10.66
N PRO A 77 -4.49 10.40 -9.45
CA PRO A 77 -4.02 9.30 -8.64
C PRO A 77 -5.17 8.33 -8.35
N VAL A 78 -4.95 7.04 -8.59
CA VAL A 78 -5.96 6.01 -8.36
C VAL A 78 -5.61 5.14 -7.15
N VAL A 79 -6.61 4.85 -6.33
CA VAL A 79 -6.45 3.89 -5.22
C VAL A 79 -6.60 2.49 -5.76
N VAL A 80 -5.54 1.69 -5.63
CA VAL A 80 -5.50 0.30 -6.09
C VAL A 80 -5.49 -0.63 -4.90
N GLN A 81 -6.31 -1.68 -4.98
CA GLN A 81 -6.35 -2.77 -4.01
C GLN A 81 -6.01 -4.08 -4.70
N LEU A 82 -4.98 -4.77 -4.21
CA LEU A 82 -4.50 -6.03 -4.81
C LEU A 82 -3.93 -7.00 -3.79
N TRP A 83 -3.89 -8.28 -4.15
CA TRP A 83 -3.17 -9.31 -3.40
C TRP A 83 -1.72 -9.36 -3.85
N VAL A 84 -0.79 -9.23 -2.90
CA VAL A 84 0.66 -9.25 -3.15
C VAL A 84 1.29 -10.39 -2.38
N ASP A 85 2.22 -11.12 -3.02
CA ASP A 85 3.01 -12.16 -2.35
C ASP A 85 3.91 -11.54 -1.27
N ALA A 86 4.02 -12.23 -0.13
CA ALA A 86 4.81 -11.75 1.00
C ALA A 86 6.29 -11.48 0.64
N SER A 87 6.82 -12.18 -0.37
CA SER A 87 8.19 -11.98 -0.88
C SER A 87 8.44 -10.61 -1.48
N ASP A 88 7.38 -9.94 -1.97
CA ASP A 88 7.45 -8.64 -2.65
C ASP A 88 7.13 -7.46 -1.71
N LEU A 89 6.89 -7.77 -0.42
CA LEU A 89 6.65 -6.80 0.62
C LEU A 89 7.88 -6.60 1.49
N ARG A 90 8.16 -5.35 1.87
CA ARG A 90 9.12 -5.01 2.93
C ARG A 90 8.44 -4.10 3.95
N PRO A 91 8.61 -4.32 5.25
CA PRO A 91 8.01 -3.44 6.26
C PRO A 91 8.56 -2.03 6.11
N VAL A 92 7.71 -1.01 6.32
CA VAL A 92 8.18 0.37 6.51
C VAL A 92 8.52 0.53 8.01
N PRO A 93 9.80 0.74 8.38
CA PRO A 93 10.24 0.69 9.78
C PRO A 93 9.69 1.82 10.67
N ALA A 94 9.28 2.94 10.08
CA ALA A 94 8.73 4.09 10.78
C ALA A 94 7.31 4.37 10.30
N ASP A 95 6.41 4.78 11.21
CA ASP A 95 5.10 5.29 10.82
C ASP A 95 5.29 6.57 10.00
N PRO A 96 5.03 6.56 8.67
CA PRO A 96 5.25 7.72 7.82
C PRO A 96 4.31 8.86 8.21
N ASN A 97 3.18 8.60 8.88
CA ASN A 97 2.29 9.66 9.36
C ASN A 97 2.97 10.56 10.41
N ARG A 98 3.94 10.03 11.18
CA ARG A 98 4.78 10.85 12.06
C ARG A 98 5.70 11.79 11.29
N ALA A 99 6.20 11.36 10.13
CA ALA A 99 7.04 12.18 9.25
C ALA A 99 6.23 13.30 8.59
N PHE A 100 4.94 13.08 8.32
CA PHE A 100 4.02 14.07 7.75
C PHE A 100 3.25 14.91 8.78
N GLY A 101 3.69 14.92 10.05
CA GLY A 101 3.25 15.91 11.04
C GLY A 101 1.93 15.61 11.77
N LEU A 102 1.36 14.41 11.65
CA LEU A 102 0.25 14.00 12.51
C LEU A 102 0.82 13.62 13.89
N ARG A 103 0.82 14.59 14.81
CA ARG A 103 1.11 14.41 16.23
C ARG A 103 -0.16 14.09 17.02
#